data_AF-A0A218P0T2-F1
#
_entry.id   AF-A0A218P0T2-F1
#
_cell.length_a   1.000
_cell.length_b   1.000
_cell.length_c   1.000
_cell.angle_alpha   90.00
_cell.angle_beta   90.00
_cell.angle_gamma   90.00
#
_symmetry.space_group_name_H-M   'P 1'
#
loop_
_entity.id
_entity.type
_entity.pdbx_description
1 polymer ?
#
loop_
_entity_poly.entity_id
_entity_poly.type
_entity_poly.pdbx_seq_one_letter_code
_entity_poly.pdbx_strand_id
1 'polypeptide(L)'
;MNLTITLLLDPRGNARKGVLADYAHGKSKEDAIQKALEKLNTLLPEGAQVLDFEVGTYTTPVTRRTYAVGVIVYNAPLETRPFNEYQLKERRELLAKVLKSFNYNPKVLNISEIARMFGVSRDSIYYDIEQILKERKKRPIR
;
A
#
# COMPACT_ATOMS: atom_id res chain seq x y z
N MET A 1 -2.46 31.44 -5.57
CA MET A 1 -3.53 30.44 -5.54
C MET A 1 -3.28 29.58 -4.31
N ASN A 2 -4.24 29.51 -3.40
CA ASN A 2 -4.14 28.64 -2.22
C ASN A 2 -5.06 27.45 -2.46
N LEU A 3 -4.55 26.25 -2.22
CA LEU A 3 -5.29 25.01 -2.36
C LEU A 3 -5.28 24.33 -1.00
N THR A 4 -6.47 24.14 -0.43
CA THR A 4 -6.66 23.64 0.93
C THR A 4 -7.38 22.31 0.84
N ILE A 5 -6.88 21.30 1.58
CA ILE A 5 -7.43 19.95 1.59
C ILE A 5 -7.71 19.56 3.03
N THR A 6 -8.87 18.97 3.27
CA THR A 6 -9.26 18.43 4.58
C THR A 6 -9.38 16.92 4.45
N LEU A 7 -8.71 16.19 5.34
CA LEU A 7 -8.64 14.72 5.29
C LEU A 7 -9.16 14.11 6.59
N LEU A 8 -10.01 13.10 6.46
CA LEU A 8 -10.37 12.22 7.56
C LEU A 8 -9.68 10.87 7.35
N LEU A 9 -8.74 10.54 8.24
CA LEU A 9 -7.97 9.30 8.17
C LEU A 9 -8.54 8.27 9.16
N ASP A 10 -9.14 7.19 8.64
CA ASP A 10 -9.49 6.04 9.46
C ASP A 10 -8.26 5.14 9.66
N PRO A 11 -7.72 4.97 10.87
CA PRO A 11 -6.55 4.12 11.11
C PRO A 11 -6.85 2.63 10.96
N ARG A 12 -8.13 2.20 10.93
CA ARG A 12 -8.52 0.78 10.89
C ARG A 12 -8.35 0.15 9.51
N GLY A 13 -8.44 0.96 8.44
CA GLY A 13 -8.27 0.50 7.07
C GLY A 13 -6.82 0.12 6.78
N ASN A 14 -6.60 -1.15 6.41
CA ASN A 14 -5.28 -1.71 6.11
C ASN A 14 -4.83 -1.34 4.69
N ALA A 15 -4.34 -0.12 4.52
CA ALA A 15 -3.84 0.42 3.25
C ALA A 15 -2.72 1.43 3.52
N ARG A 16 -1.79 1.57 2.57
CA ARG A 16 -0.85 2.70 2.54
C ARG A 16 -1.64 3.93 2.06
N LYS A 17 -2.07 4.74 3.01
CA LYS A 17 -2.76 6.01 2.75
C LYS A 17 -1.75 7.07 2.33
N GLY A 18 -2.07 7.92 1.36
CA GLY A 18 -1.17 8.95 0.89
C GLY A 18 -1.84 10.12 0.20
N VAL A 19 -1.06 11.19 0.05
CA VAL A 19 -1.42 12.40 -0.70
C VAL A 19 -0.29 12.67 -1.69
N LEU A 20 -0.61 12.87 -2.96
CA LEU A 20 0.33 13.30 -4.00
C LEU A 20 -0.09 14.68 -4.49
N ALA A 21 0.84 15.61 -4.51
CA ALA A 21 0.64 16.93 -5.09
C ALA A 21 1.74 17.21 -6.10
N ASP A 22 1.37 17.63 -7.30
CA ASP A 22 2.32 18.00 -8.33
C ASP A 22 1.72 19.06 -9.25
N TYR A 23 2.57 19.70 -10.03
CA TYR A 23 2.17 20.76 -10.93
C TYR A 23 2.79 20.58 -12.31
N ALA A 24 2.10 21.15 -13.29
CA ALA A 24 2.60 21.29 -14.65
C ALA A 24 2.20 22.65 -15.22
N HIS A 25 2.78 22.99 -16.36
CA HIS A 25 2.42 24.17 -17.12
C HIS A 25 2.11 23.81 -18.56
N GLY A 26 1.29 24.63 -19.20
CA GLY A 26 0.82 24.41 -20.56
C GLY A 26 0.54 25.70 -21.31
N LYS A 27 0.29 25.53 -22.61
CA LYS A 27 -0.13 26.62 -23.53
C LYS A 27 -1.60 27.00 -23.31
N SER A 28 -2.42 26.08 -22.80
CA SER A 28 -3.80 26.32 -22.38
C SER A 28 -4.06 25.73 -21.00
N LYS A 29 -5.26 25.97 -20.47
CA LYS A 29 -5.71 25.39 -19.20
C LYS A 29 -5.78 23.87 -19.28
N GLU A 30 -6.36 23.35 -20.35
CA GLU A 30 -6.55 21.93 -20.61
C GLU A 30 -5.19 21.22 -20.76
N ASP A 31 -4.26 21.82 -21.52
CA ASP A 31 -2.89 21.30 -21.68
C ASP A 31 -2.14 21.24 -20.34
N ALA A 32 -2.27 22.28 -19.50
CA ALA A 32 -1.64 22.31 -18.18
C ALA A 32 -2.23 21.25 -17.24
N ILE A 33 -3.56 21.10 -17.21
CA ILE A 33 -4.25 20.11 -16.39
C ILE A 33 -3.84 18.70 -16.82
N GLN A 34 -3.90 18.40 -18.12
CA GLN A 34 -3.58 17.09 -18.66
C GLN A 34 -2.17 16.66 -18.26
N LYS A 35 -1.18 17.55 -18.44
CA LYS A 35 0.21 17.27 -18.03
C LYS A 35 0.37 17.05 -16.53
N ALA A 36 -0.37 17.80 -15.70
CA ALA A 36 -0.34 17.63 -14.26
C ALA A 36 -0.91 16.26 -13.86
N LEU A 37 -2.03 15.85 -14.46
CA LEU A 37 -2.67 14.57 -14.21
C LEU A 37 -1.82 13.38 -14.71
N GLU A 38 -1.20 13.49 -15.89
CA GLU A 38 -0.27 12.48 -16.40
C GLU A 38 0.92 12.28 -15.45
N LYS A 39 1.48 13.38 -14.96
CA LYS A 39 2.58 13.33 -13.99
C LYS A 39 2.14 12.69 -12.68
N LEU A 40 0.96 13.03 -12.17
CA LEU A 40 0.41 12.41 -10.97
C LEU A 40 0.11 10.91 -11.15
N ASN A 41 -0.41 10.51 -12.31
CA ASN A 41 -0.67 9.11 -12.63
C ASN A 41 0.61 8.26 -12.65
N THR A 42 1.73 8.81 -13.11
CA THR A 42 3.03 8.09 -13.07
C THR A 42 3.61 7.97 -11.67
N LEU A 43 3.20 8.84 -10.74
CA LEU A 43 3.61 8.81 -9.33
C LEU A 43 2.71 7.94 -8.45
N LEU A 44 1.50 7.62 -8.91
CA LEU A 44 0.57 6.77 -8.15
C LEU A 44 1.14 5.35 -8.01
N PRO A 45 1.17 4.78 -6.79
CA PRO A 45 1.56 3.39 -6.61
C PRO A 45 0.66 2.44 -7.39
N GLU A 46 1.21 1.29 -7.81
CA GLU A 46 0.45 0.26 -8.49
C GLU A 46 -0.72 -0.22 -7.62
N GLY A 47 -1.90 -0.34 -8.24
CA GLY A 47 -3.14 -0.73 -7.55
C GLY A 47 -3.69 0.33 -6.59
N ALA A 48 -3.18 1.57 -6.60
CA ALA A 48 -3.72 2.64 -5.79
C ALA A 48 -5.17 2.98 -6.19
N GLN A 49 -6.05 3.04 -5.20
CA GLN A 49 -7.40 3.57 -5.31
C GLN A 49 -7.38 5.06 -5.01
N VAL A 50 -7.71 5.88 -6.01
CA VAL A 50 -7.95 7.32 -5.81
C VAL A 50 -9.28 7.50 -5.07
N LEU A 51 -9.22 8.19 -3.94
CA LEU A 51 -10.39 8.49 -3.11
C LEU A 51 -10.98 9.85 -3.44
N ASP A 52 -10.11 10.83 -3.69
CA ASP A 52 -10.50 12.20 -4.00
C ASP A 52 -9.37 12.91 -4.74
N PHE A 53 -9.70 13.96 -5.50
CA PHE A 53 -8.74 14.79 -6.21
C PHE A 53 -9.23 16.22 -6.41
N GLU A 54 -8.31 17.18 -6.40
CA GLU A 54 -8.57 18.60 -6.63
C GLU A 54 -7.56 19.15 -7.64
N VAL A 55 -8.00 20.01 -8.56
CA VAL A 55 -7.10 20.68 -9.53
C VAL A 55 -7.32 22.18 -9.52
N GLY A 56 -6.28 22.93 -9.15
CA GLY A 56 -6.25 24.38 -9.25
C GLY A 56 -5.47 24.84 -10.48
N THR A 57 -5.92 25.90 -11.14
CA THR A 57 -5.19 26.49 -12.28
C THR A 57 -4.95 27.98 -12.10
N TYR A 58 -3.80 28.46 -12.59
CA TYR A 58 -3.45 29.86 -12.62
C TYR A 58 -2.79 30.23 -13.94
N THR A 59 -3.33 31.22 -14.65
CA THR A 59 -2.74 31.76 -15.87
C THR A 59 -2.00 33.05 -15.55
N THR A 60 -0.70 33.08 -15.84
CA THR A 60 0.13 34.27 -15.63
C THR A 60 -0.29 35.40 -16.58
N PRO A 61 -0.52 36.63 -16.09
CA PRO A 61 -0.96 37.74 -16.93
C PRO A 61 0.02 38.12 -18.05
N VAL A 62 1.33 38.03 -17.76
CA VAL A 62 2.39 38.53 -18.64
C VAL A 62 2.76 37.52 -19.71
N THR A 63 3.09 36.28 -19.32
CA THR A 63 3.56 35.25 -20.26
C THR A 63 2.42 34.44 -20.86
N ARG A 64 1.17 34.65 -20.40
CA ARG A 64 -0.03 33.87 -20.75
C ARG A 64 0.13 32.35 -20.57
N ARG A 65 1.13 31.91 -19.82
CA ARG A 65 1.36 30.51 -19.50
C ARG A 65 0.36 30.08 -18.43
N THR A 66 -0.26 28.92 -18.62
CA THR A 66 -1.18 28.37 -17.62
C THR A 66 -0.46 27.32 -16.81
N TYR A 67 -0.59 27.41 -15.50
CA TYR A 67 -0.10 26.44 -14.53
C TYR A 67 -1.29 25.69 -13.96
N ALA A 68 -1.14 24.38 -13.77
CA ALA A 68 -2.09 23.54 -13.06
C ALA A 68 -1.37 22.85 -11.92
N VAL A 69 -2.01 22.83 -10.75
CA VAL A 69 -1.60 22.06 -9.57
C VAL A 69 -2.69 21.05 -9.34
N GLY A 70 -2.34 19.76 -9.35
CA GLY A 70 -3.25 18.69 -8.99
C GLY A 70 -2.85 18.11 -7.64
N VAL A 71 -3.84 17.76 -6.82
CA VAL A 71 -3.64 16.99 -5.60
C VAL A 71 -4.56 15.79 -5.60
N ILE A 72 -4.02 14.62 -5.26
CA ILE A 72 -4.71 13.33 -5.24
C ILE A 72 -4.56 12.72 -3.86
N VAL A 73 -5.67 12.23 -3.33
CA VAL A 73 -5.74 11.42 -2.11
C VAL A 73 -5.97 9.98 -2.51
N TYR A 74 -5.16 9.05 -2.00
CA TYR A 74 -5.23 7.65 -2.41
C TYR A 74 -4.99 6.67 -1.27
N ASN A 75 -5.54 5.47 -1.45
CA ASN A 75 -5.20 4.27 -0.69
C ASN A 75 -4.48 3.30 -1.61
N ALA A 76 -3.25 2.92 -1.28
CA ALA A 76 -2.54 1.85 -1.98
C ALA A 76 -2.57 0.55 -1.17
N PRO A 77 -2.69 -0.61 -1.83
CA PRO A 77 -2.57 -1.90 -1.16
C PRO A 77 -1.19 -2.01 -0.49
N LEU A 78 -1.16 -2.54 0.73
CA LEU A 78 0.10 -2.76 1.48
C LEU A 78 0.90 -3.92 0.90
N GLU A 79 0.22 -4.89 0.30
CA GLU A 79 0.81 -6.04 -0.36
C GLU A 79 0.32 -6.06 -1.81
N THR A 80 1.25 -6.00 -2.75
CA THR A 80 0.96 -6.09 -4.19
C THR A 80 0.72 -7.52 -4.67
N ARG A 81 0.99 -8.50 -3.80
CA ARG A 81 0.99 -9.92 -4.12
C ARG A 81 -0.06 -10.67 -3.30
N PRO A 82 -0.93 -11.49 -3.92
CA PRO A 82 -1.86 -12.35 -3.18
C PRO A 82 -1.12 -13.40 -2.34
N PHE A 83 -1.67 -13.77 -1.17
CA PHE A 83 -1.05 -14.71 -0.22
C PHE A 83 -0.71 -16.08 -0.81
N ASN A 84 -1.67 -16.77 -1.42
CA ASN A 84 -1.59 -16.97 -2.85
C ASN A 84 -0.26 -17.45 -3.46
N GLU A 85 0.50 -16.46 -3.88
CA GLU A 85 1.70 -16.63 -4.65
C GLU A 85 2.92 -16.80 -3.74
N TYR A 86 2.83 -16.51 -2.43
CA TYR A 86 3.98 -16.51 -1.52
C TYR A 86 4.75 -17.84 -1.57
N GLN A 87 6.05 -17.74 -1.76
CA GLN A 87 6.95 -18.88 -1.67
C GLN A 87 7.05 -19.37 -0.22
N LEU A 88 7.50 -20.62 -0.05
CA LEU A 88 7.67 -21.27 1.26
C LEU A 88 8.39 -20.38 2.29
N LYS A 89 9.48 -19.73 1.88
CA LYS A 89 10.27 -18.86 2.75
C LYS A 89 9.48 -17.63 3.22
N GLU A 90 8.82 -16.94 2.29
CA GLU A 90 8.04 -15.73 2.56
C GLU A 90 6.85 -16.03 3.47
N ARG A 91 6.15 -17.15 3.20
CA ARG A 91 5.08 -17.64 4.05
C ARG A 91 5.55 -17.92 5.48
N ARG A 92 6.69 -18.60 5.64
CA ARG A 92 7.28 -18.85 6.97
C ARG A 92 7.70 -17.59 7.70
N GLU A 93 8.28 -16.63 6.99
CA GLU A 93 8.66 -15.33 7.57
C GLU A 93 7.44 -14.58 8.10
N LEU A 94 6.34 -14.55 7.34
CA LEU A 94 5.10 -13.91 7.76
C LEU A 94 4.47 -14.65 8.95
N LEU A 95 4.36 -15.98 8.90
CA LEU A 95 3.88 -16.80 10.01
C LEU A 95 4.74 -16.60 11.28
N ALA A 96 6.06 -16.51 11.14
CA ALA A 96 6.96 -16.28 12.26
C ALA A 96 6.76 -14.90 12.91
N LYS A 97 6.52 -13.85 12.11
CA LYS A 97 6.19 -12.50 12.61
C LYS A 97 4.90 -12.53 13.42
N VAL A 98 3.84 -13.16 12.90
CA VAL A 98 2.55 -13.29 13.60
C VAL A 98 2.72 -14.10 14.89
N LEU A 99 3.37 -15.26 14.81
CA LEU A 99 3.64 -16.09 15.98
C LEU A 99 4.41 -15.33 17.05
N LYS A 100 5.43 -14.54 16.68
CA LYS A 100 6.21 -13.72 17.61
C LYS A 100 5.32 -12.77 18.43
N SER A 101 4.33 -12.13 17.80
CA SER A 101 3.36 -11.25 18.48
C SER A 101 2.52 -11.97 19.54
N PHE A 102 2.37 -13.29 19.42
CA PHE A 102 1.64 -14.14 20.37
C PHE A 102 2.55 -15.07 21.16
N ASN A 103 3.79 -14.65 21.46
CA ASN A 103 4.78 -15.43 22.20
C ASN A 103 5.06 -16.83 21.61
N TYR A 104 4.91 -16.96 20.30
CA TYR A 104 4.99 -18.19 19.52
C TYR A 104 4.01 -19.28 19.98
N ASN A 105 2.82 -18.89 20.45
CA ASN A 105 1.75 -19.83 20.72
C ASN A 105 0.99 -20.16 19.42
N PRO A 106 1.15 -21.36 18.81
CA PRO A 106 0.46 -21.68 17.57
C PRO A 106 -1.04 -21.91 17.74
N LYS A 107 -1.53 -22.11 18.97
CA LYS A 107 -2.96 -22.37 19.25
C LYS A 107 -3.85 -21.16 18.98
N VAL A 108 -3.27 -19.96 18.85
CA VAL A 108 -4.01 -18.73 18.53
C VAL A 108 -4.32 -18.59 17.04
N LEU A 109 -3.75 -19.46 16.19
CA LEU A 109 -3.87 -19.38 14.75
C LEU A 109 -5.01 -20.27 14.23
N ASN A 110 -5.86 -19.72 13.36
CA ASN A 110 -6.82 -20.50 12.60
C ASN A 110 -6.12 -21.13 11.39
N ILE A 111 -5.64 -22.37 11.57
CA ILE A 111 -4.88 -23.10 10.54
C ILE A 111 -5.68 -23.30 9.25
N SER A 112 -6.99 -23.52 9.35
CA SER A 112 -7.85 -23.74 8.19
C SER A 112 -7.96 -22.48 7.32
N GLU A 113 -8.12 -21.31 7.94
CA GLU A 113 -8.21 -20.05 7.20
C GLU A 113 -6.86 -19.66 6.59
N ILE A 114 -5.78 -19.84 7.36
CA ILE A 114 -4.42 -19.58 6.88
C ILE A 114 -4.09 -20.45 5.66
N ALA A 115 -4.42 -21.75 5.71
CA ALA A 115 -4.22 -22.66 4.60
C ALA A 115 -4.98 -22.20 3.34
N ARG A 116 -6.24 -21.75 3.51
CA ARG A 116 -7.04 -21.18 2.42
C ARG A 116 -6.41 -19.91 1.84
N MET A 117 -5.97 -18.97 2.68
CA MET A 117 -5.35 -17.72 2.26
C MET A 117 -4.09 -17.95 1.42
N PHE A 118 -3.21 -18.86 1.87
CA PHE A 118 -1.97 -19.20 1.16
C PHE A 118 -2.17 -20.21 0.00
N GLY A 119 -3.40 -20.69 -0.24
CA GLY A 119 -3.66 -21.70 -1.28
C GLY A 119 -2.94 -23.03 -1.06
N VAL A 120 -2.69 -23.44 0.20
CA VAL A 120 -1.96 -24.67 0.54
C VAL A 120 -2.75 -25.58 1.47
N SER A 121 -2.26 -26.80 1.69
CA SER A 121 -2.87 -27.73 2.64
C SER A 121 -2.65 -27.29 4.09
N ARG A 122 -3.56 -27.69 4.99
CA ARG A 122 -3.39 -27.51 6.45
C ARG A 122 -2.09 -28.14 6.95
N ASP A 123 -1.72 -29.30 6.40
CA ASP A 123 -0.48 -30.00 6.74
C ASP A 123 0.77 -29.20 6.40
N SER A 124 0.74 -28.44 5.29
CA SER A 124 1.83 -27.53 4.93
C SER A 124 2.02 -26.44 5.98
N ILE A 125 0.91 -25.88 6.48
CA ILE A 125 0.94 -24.86 7.55
C ILE A 125 1.42 -25.46 8.87
N TYR A 126 0.98 -26.67 9.23
CA TYR A 126 1.48 -27.38 10.41
C TYR A 126 2.99 -27.59 10.34
N TYR A 127 3.49 -28.06 9.19
CA TYR A 127 4.92 -28.26 8.97
C TYR A 127 5.71 -26.96 9.08
N ASP A 128 5.21 -25.87 8.51
CA ASP A 128 5.87 -24.56 8.59
C ASP A 128 5.96 -24.03 10.02
N ILE A 129 4.88 -24.12 10.78
CA ILE A 129 4.86 -23.76 12.19
C ILE A 129 5.88 -24.61 12.96
N GLU A 130 5.92 -25.91 12.70
CA GLU A 130 6.86 -26.81 13.34
C GLU A 130 8.32 -26.41 13.06
N GLN A 131 8.65 -26.07 11.81
CA GLN A 131 10.00 -25.60 11.44
C GLN A 131 10.34 -24.27 12.13
N ILE A 132 9.42 -23.31 12.15
CA ILE A 132 9.62 -22.02 12.85
C ILE A 132 9.92 -22.24 14.34
N LEU A 133 9.18 -23.14 14.99
CA LEU A 133 9.39 -23.47 16.41
C LEU A 133 10.72 -24.21 16.65
N LYS A 134 11.11 -25.12 15.74
CA LYS A 134 12.41 -25.83 15.79
C LYS A 134 13.58 -24.86 15.64
N GLU A 135 13.50 -23.93 14.68
CA GLU A 135 14.53 -22.92 14.44
C GLU A 135 14.70 -21.98 15.64
N ARG A 136 13.59 -21.56 16.27
CA ARG A 136 13.64 -20.75 17.51
C ARG A 136 14.34 -21.50 18.65
N LYS A 137 14.03 -22.78 18.86
CA LYS A 137 14.68 -23.57 19.94
C LYS A 137 16.19 -23.66 19.75
N LYS A 138 16.69 -23.69 18.51
CA LYS A 138 18.12 -23.71 18.18
C LYS A 138 18.80 -22.35 18.35
N ARG A 139 18.04 -21.25 18.31
CA ARG A 139 18.52 -19.88 18.48
C ARG A 139 17.68 -19.16 19.54
N PRO A 140 17.82 -19.49 20.84
CA PRO A 140 17.18 -18.71 21.88
C PRO A 140 17.68 -17.26 21.75
N ILE A 141 16.74 -16.33 21.56
CA ILE A 141 17.01 -14.90 21.56
C ILE A 141 17.57 -14.58 22.96
N ARG A 142 18.83 -14.13 23.02
CA ARG A 142 19.41 -13.49 24.21
C ARG A 142 18.82 -12.10 24.38
#